data_AF-M5FHJ6-F1
#
_entry.id   AF-M5FHJ6-F1
#
_cell.length_a   1.000
_cell.length_b   1.000
_cell.length_c   1.000
_cell.angle_alpha   90.00
_cell.angle_beta   90.00
_cell.angle_gamma   90.00
#
_symmetry.space_group_name_H-M   'P 1'
#
loop_
_entity.id
_entity.type
_entity.pdbx_description
1 polymer ?
#
loop_
_entity_poly.entity_id
_entity_poly.type
_entity_poly.pdbx_seq_one_letter_code
_entity_poly.pdbx_strand_id
1 'polypeptide(L)'
;MTLLMLGMIAVAPCACSASTGAEPAVISQSPQLQRWQHFVSEASARFHIPQAWICAVIDAESRGKTVLDGRPITSRAGAMGLMQVMPGTYQEMRVEHGLGADPHDPRDNILAGTAYLSAMYKRFGFPGLFAAYNAGPERYEGHLKLRRPLPKETVAYLKQLEATGISAADMNEFKGQSTTSKGRNAPSGRSLFFLRGGVRAGETNGGLFVPLGRDRARKKKHNG
;
A
#
# COMPACT_ATOMS: atom_id res chain seq x y z
N MET A 1 67.22 -35.55 12.19
CA MET A 1 65.85 -35.12 11.85
C MET A 1 65.30 -34.32 13.03
N THR A 2 65.43 -32.99 12.98
CA THR A 2 64.92 -31.91 13.88
C THR A 2 65.85 -30.70 13.62
N LEU A 3 65.49 -29.42 13.59
CA LEU A 3 64.25 -28.65 13.45
C LEU A 3 64.76 -27.18 13.35
N LEU A 4 64.41 -26.42 12.31
CA LEU A 4 64.33 -24.95 12.42
C LEU A 4 63.47 -24.42 11.25
N MET A 5 62.17 -24.27 11.50
CA MET A 5 61.29 -23.54 10.59
C MET A 5 61.09 -22.13 11.15
N LEU A 6 61.52 -21.14 10.38
CA LEU A 6 61.25 -19.72 10.59
C LEU A 6 59.75 -19.43 10.49
N GLY A 7 59.25 -18.63 11.44
CA GLY A 7 57.89 -18.11 11.45
C GLY A 7 57.66 -17.05 10.37
N MET A 8 56.47 -17.09 9.78
CA MET A 8 55.88 -16.02 8.98
C MET A 8 54.53 -15.68 9.58
N ILE A 9 54.46 -14.54 10.25
CA ILE A 9 53.22 -13.86 10.62
C ILE A 9 52.78 -13.10 9.38
N ALA A 10 51.67 -13.49 8.76
CA ALA A 10 51.00 -12.71 7.72
C ALA A 10 49.60 -12.32 8.22
N VAL A 11 49.44 -11.01 8.40
CA VAL A 11 48.23 -10.34 8.86
C VAL A 11 47.12 -10.51 7.83
N ALA A 12 45.95 -10.95 8.28
CA ALA A 12 44.75 -11.09 7.46
C ALA A 12 44.24 -9.72 6.97
N PRO A 13 43.94 -9.54 5.68
CA PRO A 13 43.12 -8.44 5.23
C PRO A 13 41.64 -8.77 5.49
N CYS A 14 41.04 -8.05 6.43
CA CYS A 14 39.59 -7.90 6.52
C CYS A 14 39.08 -7.29 5.21
N ALA A 15 38.56 -8.11 4.31
CA ALA A 15 37.73 -7.64 3.20
C ALA A 15 36.32 -7.34 3.72
N CYS A 16 36.18 -6.19 4.40
CA CYS A 16 34.88 -5.53 4.52
C CYS A 16 34.68 -4.72 3.23
N SER A 17 33.93 -5.27 2.27
CA SER A 17 33.13 -4.51 1.29
C SER A 17 32.49 -5.44 0.27
N ALA A 18 31.20 -5.68 0.46
CA ALA A 18 30.21 -5.56 -0.61
C ALA A 18 28.84 -5.64 0.07
N SER A 19 28.28 -4.48 0.42
CA SER A 19 26.83 -4.39 0.56
C SER A 19 26.26 -4.64 -0.83
N THR A 20 25.93 -5.88 -1.14
CA THR A 20 25.00 -6.21 -2.22
C THR A 20 23.66 -5.62 -1.81
N GLY A 21 23.45 -4.34 -2.14
CA GLY A 21 22.12 -3.80 -2.26
C GLY A 21 21.44 -4.63 -3.34
N ALA A 22 20.56 -5.54 -2.93
CA ALA A 22 19.64 -6.17 -3.84
C ALA A 22 18.82 -5.05 -4.47
N GLU A 23 19.12 -4.71 -5.74
CA GLU A 23 18.18 -3.94 -6.53
C GLU A 23 16.87 -4.74 -6.56
N PRO A 24 15.73 -4.12 -6.22
CA PRO A 24 14.45 -4.80 -6.32
C PRO A 24 14.27 -5.25 -7.76
N ALA A 25 13.83 -6.50 -7.97
CA ALA A 25 13.55 -7.04 -9.28
C ALA A 25 12.69 -6.03 -10.07
N VAL A 26 13.33 -5.32 -11.00
CA VAL A 26 12.68 -4.29 -11.79
C VAL A 26 11.82 -5.03 -12.79
N ILE A 27 10.57 -5.31 -12.40
CA ILE A 27 9.52 -5.61 -13.38
C ILE A 27 9.61 -4.48 -14.40
N SER A 28 9.83 -4.83 -15.66
CA SER A 28 9.97 -3.85 -16.74
C SER A 28 8.61 -3.16 -16.92
N GLN A 29 8.39 -2.12 -16.12
CA GLN A 29 7.16 -1.34 -16.11
C GLN A 29 7.20 -0.36 -17.27
N SER A 30 6.06 -0.18 -17.95
CA SER A 30 5.96 0.80 -19.03
C SER A 30 6.37 2.20 -18.53
N PRO A 31 6.94 3.07 -19.40
CA PRO A 31 7.31 4.44 -19.00
C PRO A 31 6.16 5.23 -18.37
N GLN A 32 4.92 4.94 -18.78
CA GLN A 32 3.72 5.55 -18.22
C GLN A 32 3.51 5.12 -16.76
N LEU A 33 3.78 3.86 -16.42
CA LEU A 33 3.57 3.33 -15.08
C LEU A 33 4.61 3.85 -14.08
N GLN A 34 5.84 4.09 -14.55
CA GLN A 34 6.90 4.72 -13.76
C GLN A 34 6.49 6.10 -13.20
N ARG A 35 5.65 6.86 -13.93
CA ARG A 35 5.13 8.15 -13.45
C ARG A 35 4.32 8.04 -12.15
N TRP A 36 3.73 6.88 -11.92
CA TRP A 36 2.84 6.61 -10.80
C TRP A 36 3.53 5.88 -9.65
N GLN A 37 4.83 5.58 -9.79
CA GLN A 37 5.59 4.76 -8.86
C GLN A 37 5.55 5.27 -7.41
N HIS A 38 5.55 6.60 -7.20
CA HIS A 38 5.42 7.17 -5.87
C HIS A 38 4.05 6.81 -5.23
N PHE A 39 2.95 6.97 -5.97
CA PHE A 39 1.61 6.63 -5.47
C PHE A 39 1.41 5.12 -5.32
N VAL A 40 2.00 4.32 -6.20
CA VAL A 40 2.02 2.85 -6.08
C VAL A 40 2.75 2.41 -4.81
N SER A 41 3.92 3.00 -4.53
CA SER A 41 4.69 2.72 -3.31
C SER A 41 3.90 3.11 -2.05
N GLU A 42 3.27 4.30 -2.06
CA GLU A 42 2.40 4.76 -0.97
C GLU A 42 1.23 3.80 -0.73
N ALA A 43 0.50 3.44 -1.78
CA ALA A 43 -0.66 2.57 -1.68
C ALA A 43 -0.26 1.15 -1.24
N SER A 44 0.85 0.62 -1.76
CA SER A 44 1.42 -0.67 -1.37
C SER A 44 1.72 -0.72 0.13
N ALA A 45 2.42 0.29 0.64
CA ALA A 45 2.76 0.38 2.06
C ALA A 45 1.51 0.51 2.93
N ARG A 46 0.54 1.32 2.49
CA ARG A 46 -0.68 1.60 3.26
C ARG A 46 -1.62 0.39 3.34
N PHE A 47 -1.80 -0.32 2.23
CA PHE A 47 -2.83 -1.37 2.11
C PHE A 47 -2.27 -2.79 2.05
N HIS A 48 -0.96 -2.95 2.19
CA HIS A 48 -0.26 -4.22 2.27
C HIS A 48 -0.47 -5.12 1.03
N ILE A 49 -0.38 -4.50 -0.15
CA ILE A 49 -0.47 -5.18 -1.44
C ILE A 49 0.87 -5.01 -2.17
N PRO A 50 1.45 -6.08 -2.76
CA PRO A 50 2.69 -5.97 -3.54
C PRO A 50 2.55 -4.94 -4.66
N GLN A 51 3.58 -4.09 -4.83
CA GLN A 51 3.60 -3.09 -5.91
C GLN A 51 3.41 -3.72 -7.28
N ALA A 52 3.98 -4.91 -7.50
CA ALA A 52 3.81 -5.70 -8.72
C ALA A 52 2.33 -5.93 -9.07
N TRP A 53 1.49 -6.26 -8.09
CA TRP A 53 0.06 -6.49 -8.30
C TRP A 53 -0.67 -5.19 -8.64
N ILE A 54 -0.35 -4.10 -7.95
CA ILE A 54 -0.93 -2.78 -8.22
C ILE A 54 -0.59 -2.34 -9.66
N CYS A 55 0.69 -2.48 -10.04
CA CYS A 55 1.17 -2.17 -11.38
C CYS A 55 0.48 -3.01 -12.47
N ALA A 56 0.34 -4.32 -12.25
CA ALA A 56 -0.36 -5.21 -13.18
C ALA A 56 -1.83 -4.81 -13.35
N VAL A 57 -2.52 -4.42 -12.26
CA VAL A 57 -3.90 -3.91 -12.33
C VAL A 57 -3.97 -2.58 -13.10
N ILE A 58 -3.10 -1.61 -12.81
CA ILE A 58 -3.11 -0.33 -13.54
C ILE A 58 -2.87 -0.55 -15.04
N ASP A 59 -1.95 -1.45 -15.40
CA ASP A 59 -1.67 -1.75 -16.81
C ASP A 59 -2.88 -2.41 -17.49
N ALA A 60 -3.52 -3.37 -16.82
CA ALA A 60 -4.71 -4.04 -17.32
C ALA A 60 -5.92 -3.11 -17.49
N GLU A 61 -6.12 -2.20 -16.54
CA GLU A 61 -7.30 -1.33 -16.48
C GLU A 61 -7.20 -0.10 -17.38
N SER A 62 -6.03 0.55 -17.43
CA SER A 62 -5.85 1.83 -18.11
C SER A 62 -4.60 1.96 -18.96
N ARG A 63 -3.68 0.97 -18.91
CA ARG A 63 -2.33 1.08 -19.47
C ARG A 63 -1.56 2.30 -18.94
N GLY A 64 -1.85 2.69 -17.69
CA GLY A 64 -1.28 3.88 -17.05
C GLY A 64 -1.77 5.22 -17.60
N LYS A 65 -2.87 5.25 -18.38
CA LYS A 65 -3.43 6.47 -18.97
C LYS A 65 -4.48 7.09 -18.04
N THR A 66 -4.42 8.41 -17.86
CA THR A 66 -5.46 9.17 -17.14
C THR A 66 -6.49 9.81 -18.07
N VAL A 67 -6.18 9.89 -19.38
CA VAL A 67 -6.98 10.58 -20.38
C VAL A 67 -7.10 9.70 -21.64
N LEU A 68 -8.29 9.65 -22.20
CA LEU A 68 -8.60 9.05 -23.51
C LEU A 68 -9.44 10.05 -24.30
N ASP A 69 -9.05 10.34 -25.54
CA ASP A 69 -9.74 11.27 -26.44
C ASP A 69 -10.02 12.66 -25.82
N GLY A 70 -9.04 13.17 -25.06
CA GLY A 70 -9.10 14.48 -24.40
C GLY A 70 -9.98 14.53 -23.15
N ARG A 71 -10.49 13.39 -22.67
CA ARG A 71 -11.35 13.29 -21.48
C ARG A 71 -10.75 12.37 -20.42
N PRO A 72 -11.04 12.56 -19.12
CA PRO A 72 -10.65 11.62 -18.08
C PRO A 72 -11.11 10.20 -18.42
N ILE A 73 -10.21 9.22 -18.27
CA ILE A 73 -10.50 7.84 -18.66
C ILE A 73 -11.66 7.28 -17.82
N THR A 74 -12.72 6.88 -18.52
CA THR A 74 -13.93 6.30 -17.92
C THR A 74 -14.45 5.19 -18.82
N SER A 75 -14.71 4.00 -18.28
CA SER A 75 -15.29 2.90 -19.05
C SER A 75 -16.75 3.19 -19.41
N ARG A 76 -17.31 2.40 -20.33
CA ARG A 76 -18.74 2.45 -20.65
C ARG A 76 -19.64 2.15 -19.45
N ALA A 77 -19.16 1.37 -18.49
CA ALA A 77 -19.87 1.05 -17.24
C ALA A 77 -19.70 2.14 -16.17
N GLY A 78 -18.87 3.16 -16.41
CA GLY A 78 -18.61 4.24 -15.46
C GLY A 78 -17.42 4.00 -14.53
N ALA A 79 -16.56 3.02 -14.81
CA ALA A 79 -15.34 2.78 -14.05
C ALA A 79 -14.33 3.91 -14.31
N MET A 80 -13.66 4.44 -13.29
CA MET A 80 -12.94 5.73 -13.37
C MET A 80 -11.44 5.59 -13.10
N GLY A 81 -10.63 6.34 -13.85
CA GLY A 81 -9.21 6.58 -13.53
C GLY A 81 -8.28 5.39 -13.79
N LEU A 82 -7.09 5.45 -13.21
CA LEU A 82 -5.98 4.52 -13.49
C LEU A 82 -6.27 3.06 -13.15
N MET A 83 -7.00 2.82 -12.06
CA MET A 83 -7.38 1.48 -11.60
C MET A 83 -8.84 1.14 -11.91
N GLN A 84 -9.51 1.96 -12.75
CA GLN A 84 -10.91 1.78 -13.18
C GLN A 84 -11.84 1.43 -12.02
N VAL A 85 -11.84 2.26 -10.97
CA VAL A 85 -12.66 2.04 -9.78
C VAL A 85 -14.11 2.45 -10.07
N MET A 86 -15.07 1.59 -9.71
CA MET A 86 -16.50 1.91 -9.87
C MET A 86 -16.94 3.04 -8.91
N PRO A 87 -17.91 3.89 -9.27
CA PRO A 87 -18.29 5.04 -8.44
C PRO A 87 -18.72 4.71 -7.02
N GLY A 88 -19.52 3.65 -6.84
CA GLY A 88 -19.92 3.18 -5.50
C GLY A 88 -18.71 2.72 -4.67
N THR A 89 -17.83 1.92 -5.27
CA THR A 89 -16.59 1.46 -4.63
C THR A 89 -15.68 2.63 -4.26
N TYR A 90 -15.50 3.60 -5.15
CA TYR A 90 -14.70 4.79 -4.85
C TYR A 90 -15.30 5.58 -3.68
N GLN A 91 -16.63 5.74 -3.65
CA GLN A 91 -17.34 6.41 -2.57
C GLN A 91 -17.16 5.71 -1.22
N GLU A 92 -17.13 4.39 -1.18
CA GLU A 92 -16.84 3.63 0.05
C GLU A 92 -15.39 3.83 0.48
N MET A 93 -14.44 3.59 -0.43
CA MET A 93 -13.00 3.65 -0.13
C MET A 93 -12.55 5.06 0.26
N ARG A 94 -13.08 6.11 -0.39
CA ARG A 94 -12.73 7.50 -0.04
C ARG A 94 -13.14 7.86 1.39
N VAL A 95 -14.28 7.34 1.86
CA VAL A 95 -14.83 7.69 3.17
C VAL A 95 -14.04 6.94 4.23
N GLU A 96 -13.82 5.64 4.02
CA GLU A 96 -13.07 4.79 4.94
C GLU A 96 -11.61 5.25 5.09
N HIS A 97 -11.00 5.76 4.01
CA HIS A 97 -9.57 6.09 3.98
C HIS A 97 -9.26 7.59 3.85
N GLY A 98 -10.26 8.47 3.93
CA GLY A 98 -10.07 9.92 3.90
C GLY A 98 -9.42 10.42 2.60
N LEU A 99 -9.90 9.96 1.44
CA LEU A 99 -9.39 10.35 0.12
C LEU A 99 -10.14 11.59 -0.42
N GLY A 100 -9.52 12.37 -1.31
CA GLY A 100 -10.07 13.59 -1.92
C GLY A 100 -11.20 13.33 -2.91
N ALA A 101 -12.02 14.34 -3.25
CA ALA A 101 -13.33 14.21 -3.93
C ALA A 101 -13.29 13.62 -5.35
N ASP A 102 -12.18 13.81 -6.05
CA ASP A 102 -12.05 13.53 -7.47
C ASP A 102 -11.59 12.08 -7.72
N PRO A 103 -12.45 11.20 -8.28
CA PRO A 103 -12.05 9.83 -8.62
C PRO A 103 -11.04 9.72 -9.77
N HIS A 104 -10.80 10.81 -10.51
CA HIS A 104 -9.79 10.86 -11.57
C HIS A 104 -8.45 11.41 -11.08
N ASP A 105 -8.35 11.89 -9.83
CA ASP A 105 -7.05 12.22 -9.23
C ASP A 105 -6.17 10.95 -9.19
N PRO A 106 -4.98 10.95 -9.82
CA PRO A 106 -4.17 9.74 -9.93
C PRO A 106 -3.81 9.11 -8.59
N ARG A 107 -3.49 9.93 -7.58
CA ARG A 107 -3.08 9.44 -6.26
C ARG A 107 -4.26 8.79 -5.55
N ASP A 108 -5.39 9.49 -5.48
CA ASP A 108 -6.57 9.02 -4.77
C ASP A 108 -7.21 7.82 -5.47
N ASN A 109 -7.17 7.76 -6.81
CA ASN A 109 -7.64 6.60 -7.56
C ASN A 109 -6.79 5.34 -7.29
N ILE A 110 -5.45 5.48 -7.27
CA ILE A 110 -4.54 4.36 -6.94
C ILE A 110 -4.74 3.90 -5.50
N LEU A 111 -4.88 4.84 -4.55
CA LEU A 111 -5.15 4.53 -3.15
C LEU A 111 -6.49 3.79 -2.99
N ALA A 112 -7.57 4.30 -3.60
CA ALA A 112 -8.89 3.67 -3.54
C ALA A 112 -8.90 2.28 -4.19
N GLY A 113 -8.32 2.13 -5.38
CA GLY A 113 -8.23 0.85 -6.07
C GLY A 113 -7.42 -0.17 -5.28
N THR A 114 -6.30 0.25 -4.69
CA THR A 114 -5.47 -0.65 -3.86
C THR A 114 -6.15 -1.03 -2.55
N ALA A 115 -6.87 -0.10 -1.91
CA ALA A 115 -7.68 -0.40 -0.73
C ALA A 115 -8.73 -1.47 -1.04
N TYR A 116 -9.45 -1.31 -2.16
CA TYR A 116 -10.44 -2.27 -2.61
C TYR A 116 -9.81 -3.63 -2.97
N LEU A 117 -8.66 -3.63 -3.64
CA LEU A 117 -7.89 -4.84 -3.95
C LEU A 117 -7.47 -5.57 -2.66
N SER A 118 -7.07 -4.84 -1.62
CA SER A 118 -6.76 -5.40 -0.30
C SER A 118 -7.98 -6.03 0.37
N ALA A 119 -9.15 -5.39 0.29
CA ALA A 119 -10.40 -5.97 0.76
C ALA A 119 -10.74 -7.27 0.00
N MET A 120 -10.54 -7.31 -1.33
CA MET A 120 -10.77 -8.51 -2.13
C MET A 120 -9.76 -9.62 -1.81
N TYR A 121 -8.49 -9.29 -1.56
CA TYR A 121 -7.48 -10.26 -1.15
C TYR A 121 -7.84 -10.91 0.19
N LYS A 122 -8.29 -10.12 1.17
CA LYS A 122 -8.73 -10.65 2.48
C LYS A 122 -9.90 -11.61 2.34
N ARG A 123 -10.82 -11.36 1.39
CA ARG A 123 -12.03 -12.18 1.21
C ARG A 123 -11.80 -13.42 0.34
N PHE A 124 -10.97 -13.32 -0.70
CA PHE A 124 -10.89 -14.33 -1.76
C PHE A 124 -9.49 -14.90 -2.02
N GLY A 125 -8.44 -14.32 -1.42
CA GLY A 125 -7.06 -14.73 -1.62
C GLY A 125 -6.58 -14.58 -3.08
N PHE A 126 -5.44 -15.18 -3.40
CA PHE A 126 -4.92 -15.26 -4.77
C PHE A 126 -5.39 -16.57 -5.45
N PRO A 127 -5.76 -16.58 -6.74
CA PRO A 127 -5.92 -15.42 -7.63
C PRO A 127 -7.32 -14.77 -7.52
N GLY A 128 -8.16 -15.22 -6.58
CA GLY A 128 -9.57 -14.84 -6.50
C GLY A 128 -9.84 -13.34 -6.31
N LEU A 129 -8.91 -12.60 -5.71
CA LEU A 129 -9.02 -11.14 -5.55
C LEU A 129 -9.23 -10.42 -6.89
N PHE A 130 -8.51 -10.84 -7.93
CA PHE A 130 -8.53 -10.18 -9.24
C PHE A 130 -9.83 -10.48 -9.97
N ALA A 131 -10.32 -11.71 -9.84
CA ALA A 131 -11.62 -12.09 -10.36
C ALA A 131 -12.75 -11.31 -9.69
N ALA A 132 -12.70 -11.17 -8.36
CA ALA A 132 -13.69 -10.40 -7.60
C ALA A 132 -13.59 -8.88 -7.86
N TYR A 133 -12.38 -8.36 -8.04
CA TYR A 133 -12.14 -6.95 -8.39
C TYR A 133 -12.82 -6.60 -9.72
N ASN A 134 -12.60 -7.40 -10.76
CA ASN A 134 -13.14 -7.15 -12.10
C ASN A 134 -14.63 -7.53 -12.23
N ALA A 135 -15.03 -8.71 -11.72
CA ALA A 135 -16.38 -9.23 -11.93
C ALA A 135 -17.41 -8.71 -10.91
N GLY A 136 -16.93 -8.18 -9.79
CA GLY A 136 -17.70 -7.90 -8.58
C GLY A 136 -17.68 -9.07 -7.59
N PRO A 137 -17.65 -8.82 -6.27
CA PRO A 137 -17.47 -9.84 -5.24
C PRO A 137 -18.64 -10.82 -5.16
N GLU A 138 -19.88 -10.34 -5.34
CA GLU A 138 -21.08 -11.20 -5.34
C GLU A 138 -21.08 -12.17 -6.52
N ARG A 139 -20.65 -11.71 -7.69
CA ARG A 139 -20.56 -12.54 -8.88
C ARG A 139 -19.49 -13.61 -8.71
N TYR A 140 -18.33 -13.24 -8.18
CA TYR A 140 -17.26 -14.20 -7.91
C TYR A 140 -17.64 -15.20 -6.81
N GLU A 141 -18.34 -14.76 -5.76
CA GLU A 141 -18.88 -15.67 -4.74
C GLU A 141 -19.93 -16.63 -5.32
N GLY A 142 -20.80 -16.15 -6.21
CA GLY A 142 -21.74 -17.00 -6.95
C GLY A 142 -21.03 -18.02 -7.84
N HIS A 143 -19.88 -17.67 -8.44
CA HIS A 143 -19.05 -18.63 -9.16
C HIS A 143 -18.53 -19.74 -8.23
N LEU A 144 -17.99 -19.38 -7.06
CA LEU A 144 -17.46 -20.35 -6.09
C LEU A 144 -18.54 -21.28 -5.52
N LYS A 145 -19.69 -20.71 -5.13
CA LYS A 145 -20.75 -21.44 -4.41
C LYS A 145 -21.71 -22.18 -5.34
N LEU A 146 -22.08 -21.55 -6.46
CA LEU A 146 -23.14 -22.02 -7.35
C LEU A 146 -22.60 -22.54 -8.70
N ARG A 147 -21.27 -22.58 -8.87
CA ARG A 147 -20.59 -22.99 -10.11
C ARG A 147 -21.07 -22.21 -11.35
N ARG A 148 -21.54 -20.97 -11.16
CA ARG A 148 -21.89 -20.07 -12.27
C ARG A 148 -20.62 -19.73 -13.06
N PRO A 149 -20.66 -19.69 -14.40
CA PRO A 149 -19.48 -19.31 -15.17
C PRO A 149 -19.10 -17.85 -14.91
N LEU A 150 -17.80 -17.55 -14.93
CA LEU A 150 -17.32 -16.17 -14.91
C LEU A 150 -17.59 -15.47 -16.25
N PRO A 151 -17.76 -14.13 -16.26
CA PRO A 151 -17.79 -13.37 -17.50
C PRO A 151 -16.54 -13.63 -18.35
N LYS A 152 -16.70 -13.70 -19.68
CA LYS A 152 -15.56 -13.89 -20.61
C LYS A 152 -14.49 -12.81 -20.43
N GLU A 153 -14.91 -11.58 -20.16
CA GLU A 153 -14.05 -10.44 -19.88
C GLU A 153 -13.18 -10.69 -18.63
N THR A 154 -13.76 -11.18 -17.54
CA THR A 154 -13.02 -11.53 -16.31
C THR A 154 -12.01 -12.64 -16.57
N VAL A 155 -12.35 -13.65 -17.37
CA VAL A 155 -11.40 -14.72 -17.73
C VAL A 155 -10.24 -14.14 -18.55
N ALA A 156 -10.52 -13.23 -19.49
CA ALA A 156 -9.47 -12.55 -20.27
C ALA A 156 -8.59 -11.66 -19.38
N TYR A 157 -9.20 -10.95 -18.43
CA TYR A 157 -8.50 -10.11 -17.44
C TYR A 157 -7.52 -10.93 -16.59
N LEU A 158 -7.95 -12.09 -16.07
CA LEU A 158 -7.07 -12.97 -15.31
C LEU A 158 -5.89 -13.48 -16.13
N LYS A 159 -6.13 -13.84 -17.40
CA LYS A 159 -5.05 -14.26 -18.32
C LYS A 159 -4.06 -13.13 -18.58
N GLN A 160 -4.53 -11.89 -18.71
CA GLN A 160 -3.67 -10.73 -18.88
C GLN A 160 -2.76 -10.52 -17.67
N LEU A 161 -3.30 -10.63 -16.46
CA LEU A 161 -2.52 -10.53 -15.23
C LEU A 161 -1.53 -11.69 -15.07
N GLU A 162 -1.94 -12.92 -15.37
CA GLU A 162 -1.04 -14.08 -15.35
C GLU A 162 0.15 -13.89 -16.30
N ALA A 163 -0.08 -13.29 -17.47
CA ALA A 163 0.98 -13.01 -18.44
C ALA A 163 2.01 -11.97 -17.97
N THR A 164 1.71 -11.16 -16.93
CA THR A 164 2.70 -10.25 -16.34
C THR A 164 3.63 -10.95 -15.36
N GLY A 165 3.43 -12.24 -15.09
CA GLY A 165 4.25 -13.04 -14.18
C GLY A 165 3.96 -12.82 -12.69
N ILE A 166 2.87 -12.13 -12.33
CA ILE A 166 2.49 -12.01 -10.91
C ILE A 166 2.11 -13.37 -10.34
N SER A 167 2.41 -13.56 -9.07
CA SER A 167 2.23 -14.84 -8.41
C SER A 167 1.82 -14.68 -6.95
N ALA A 168 1.33 -15.76 -6.34
CA ALA A 168 1.12 -15.80 -4.90
C ALA A 168 2.43 -15.59 -4.10
N ALA A 169 3.60 -15.89 -4.69
CA ALA A 169 4.90 -15.74 -4.03
C ALA A 169 5.25 -14.27 -3.77
N ASP A 170 4.80 -13.35 -4.64
CA ASP A 170 5.02 -11.90 -4.49
C ASP A 170 4.50 -11.39 -3.14
N MET A 171 3.38 -11.95 -2.66
CA MET A 171 2.81 -11.60 -1.36
C MET A 171 3.65 -12.15 -0.19
N ASN A 172 4.24 -13.33 -0.35
CA ASN A 172 5.13 -13.91 0.66
C ASN A 172 6.44 -13.14 0.76
N GLU A 173 7.01 -12.78 -0.37
CA GLU A 173 8.21 -11.94 -0.46
C GLU A 173 7.94 -10.55 0.14
N PHE A 174 6.82 -9.91 -0.23
CA PHE A 174 6.42 -8.61 0.32
C PHE A 174 6.30 -8.66 1.84
N LYS A 175 5.68 -9.70 2.41
CA LYS A 175 5.59 -9.89 3.87
C LYS A 175 6.98 -10.09 4.50
N GLY A 176 7.87 -10.87 3.88
CA GLY A 176 9.23 -11.10 4.35
C GLY A 176 10.12 -9.85 4.32
N GLN A 177 9.97 -8.98 3.32
CA GLN A 177 10.65 -7.70 3.26
C GLN A 177 10.12 -6.72 4.32
N SER A 178 8.80 -6.71 4.56
CA SER A 178 8.18 -5.90 5.61
C SER A 178 8.66 -6.29 7.02
N THR A 179 8.78 -7.59 7.33
CA THR A 179 9.27 -8.06 8.64
C THR A 179 10.75 -7.76 8.86
N THR A 180 11.59 -7.91 7.83
CA THR A 180 13.04 -7.61 7.92
C THR A 180 13.33 -6.12 8.01
N SER A 181 12.52 -5.27 7.37
CA SER A 181 12.60 -3.81 7.52
C SER A 181 12.18 -3.34 8.92
N LYS A 182 11.14 -3.94 9.50
CA LYS A 182 10.64 -3.60 10.85
C LYS A 182 11.64 -3.94 11.98
N GLY A 183 12.62 -4.81 11.72
CA GLY A 183 13.70 -5.17 12.66
C GLY A 183 14.96 -4.30 12.60
N ARG A 184 15.08 -3.38 11.63
CA ARG A 184 16.30 -2.56 11.41
C ARG A 184 16.13 -1.09 11.82
N ASN A 185 15.49 -0.81 12.96
CA ASN A 185 15.57 0.51 13.61
C ASN A 185 15.27 0.44 15.12
N ALA A 186 16.33 0.24 15.91
CA ALA A 186 16.62 1.02 17.13
C ALA A 186 17.93 0.51 17.78
N PRO A 187 19.08 1.19 17.65
CA PRO A 187 20.08 1.11 18.70
C PRO A 187 19.52 1.87 19.91
N SER A 188 19.06 1.12 20.92
CA SER A 188 18.86 1.63 22.28
C SER A 188 20.23 1.95 22.89
N GLY A 189 20.82 3.06 22.45
CA GLY A 189 22.09 3.58 22.91
C GLY A 189 21.89 4.74 23.89
N ARG A 190 21.37 4.44 25.08
CA ARG A 190 21.59 5.29 26.26
C ARG A 190 23.09 5.29 26.55
N SER A 191 23.78 6.41 26.33
CA SER A 191 24.82 6.94 27.23
C SER A 191 25.34 8.27 26.69
N LEU A 192 24.73 9.38 27.10
CA LEU A 192 25.40 10.67 27.10
C LEU A 192 25.59 11.07 28.56
N PHE A 193 26.75 10.68 29.09
CA PHE A 193 27.30 11.27 30.30
C PHE A 193 27.71 12.71 29.98
N PHE A 194 27.04 13.67 30.60
CA PHE A 194 27.67 14.94 30.97
C PHE A 194 27.34 15.23 32.43
N LEU A 195 28.30 14.95 33.30
CA LEU A 195 28.44 15.65 34.57
C LEU A 195 28.97 17.05 34.25
N ARG A 196 28.22 18.12 34.56
CA ARG A 196 28.75 19.30 35.29
C ARG A 196 27.64 20.32 35.61
N GLY A 197 27.55 20.69 36.88
CA GLY A 197 27.01 21.98 37.34
C GLY A 197 25.55 21.96 37.76
N GLY A 198 25.30 21.85 39.07
CA GLY A 198 23.97 21.95 39.64
C GLY A 198 23.46 23.39 39.77
N VAL A 199 22.16 23.51 40.09
CA VAL A 199 21.55 24.33 41.17
C VAL A 199 20.04 24.05 41.17
N ARG A 200 19.45 24.00 42.36
CA ARG A 200 18.04 23.71 42.69
C ARG A 200 17.09 24.90 42.48
N ALA A 201 15.81 24.61 42.28
CA ALA A 201 14.56 25.27 42.74
C ALA A 201 13.51 25.24 41.60
N GLY A 202 12.22 24.98 41.78
CA GLY A 202 11.36 24.73 42.94
C GLY A 202 9.97 24.34 42.41
N GLU A 203 9.21 23.61 43.23
CA GLU A 203 7.81 23.26 42.99
C GLU A 203 6.92 24.51 42.96
N THR A 204 5.86 24.51 42.16
CA THR A 204 4.52 24.95 42.59
C THR A 204 3.41 24.44 41.66
N ASN A 205 2.32 24.04 42.31
CA ASN A 205 1.06 23.53 41.80
C ASN A 205 0.25 24.53 40.96
N GLY A 206 -0.68 24.01 40.15
CA GLY A 206 -1.81 24.82 39.67
C GLY A 206 -2.63 24.14 38.58
N GLY A 207 -3.49 23.19 38.96
CA GLY A 207 -4.52 22.69 38.05
C GLY A 207 -5.57 23.76 37.76
N LEU A 208 -6.10 23.77 36.54
CA LEU A 208 -7.40 24.39 36.28
C LEU A 208 -8.14 23.62 35.18
N PHE A 209 -9.10 22.84 35.66
CA PHE A 209 -10.15 22.16 34.94
C PHE A 209 -11.30 23.15 34.74
N VAL A 210 -11.80 23.33 33.51
CA VAL A 210 -13.11 23.98 33.26
C VAL A 210 -13.85 23.24 32.13
N PRO A 211 -15.05 22.67 32.39
CA PRO A 211 -15.86 21.96 31.42
C PRO A 211 -16.99 22.81 30.79
N LEU A 212 -17.40 22.34 29.60
CA LEU A 212 -18.68 22.43 28.87
C LEU A 212 -19.83 23.31 29.42
N GLY A 213 -20.42 24.11 28.51
CA GLY A 213 -21.77 24.64 28.65
C GLY A 213 -22.39 25.04 27.30
N ARG A 214 -23.15 24.13 26.68
CA ARG A 214 -24.16 24.48 25.66
C ARG A 214 -25.49 24.52 26.39
N ASP A 215 -26.18 25.65 26.36
CA ASP A 215 -27.62 25.67 26.57
C ASP A 215 -28.33 26.49 25.50
N ARG A 216 -29.28 25.82 24.86
CA ARG A 216 -30.17 26.32 23.82
C ARG A 216 -31.37 26.97 24.49
N ALA A 217 -31.61 28.25 24.21
CA ALA A 217 -32.91 28.86 24.46
C ALA A 217 -33.73 28.86 23.15
N ARG A 218 -34.75 28.00 23.05
CA ARG A 218 -35.84 28.12 22.07
C ARG A 218 -37.15 28.12 22.84
N LYS A 219 -37.84 29.26 22.88
CA LYS A 219 -39.18 29.41 23.47
C LYS A 219 -40.15 29.95 22.42
N LYS A 220 -41.30 29.27 22.33
CA LYS A 220 -42.66 29.75 21.97
C LYS A 220 -42.87 30.19 20.50
N LYS A 221 -44.03 30.00 19.87
CA LYS A 221 -45.35 29.44 20.22
C LYS A 221 -46.09 29.20 18.89
N HIS A 222 -46.88 28.13 18.80
CA HIS A 222 -47.96 27.99 17.82
C HIS A 222 -49.16 28.84 18.27
N ASN A 223 -49.82 29.51 17.32
CA ASN A 223 -51.27 29.56 17.14
C ASN A 223 -51.60 30.26 15.81
N GLY A 224 -52.42 29.60 15.00
CA GLY A 224 -52.89 30.04 13.68
C GLY A 224 -53.40 28.82 12.93
#